data_AF-A0A7C1UX15-F1
#
_entry.id   AF-A0A7C1UX15-F1
#
_cell.length_a   1.000
_cell.length_b   1.000
_cell.length_c   1.000
_cell.angle_alpha   90.00
_cell.angle_beta   90.00
_cell.angle_gamma   90.00
#
_symmetry.space_group_name_H-M   'P 1'
#
loop_
_entity.id
_entity.type
_entity.pdbx_description
1 polymer ?
#
loop_
_entity_poly.entity_id
_entity_poly.type
_entity_poly.pdbx_seq_one_letter_code
_entity_poly.pdbx_strand_id
1 'polypeptide(L)'
;MFYAERCDFCGECLSSGQYLDYDEERAQKEMKERVEGGCPPVVANCVTCVACNQVCPNGANPFDLINERQEETGALSIPKESFEKFAQLHNLPS
;
A
#
# COMPACT_ATOMS: atom_id res chain seq x y z
N MET A 1 -10.42 0.31 -5.00
CA MET A 1 -10.93 0.16 -3.63
C MET A 1 -10.60 -1.23 -3.10
N PHE A 2 -10.17 -1.32 -1.84
CA PHE A 2 -9.96 -2.59 -1.12
C PHE A 2 -11.29 -3.25 -0.75
N TYR A 3 -11.39 -4.57 -0.92
CA TYR A 3 -12.58 -5.38 -0.59
C TYR A 3 -12.31 -6.20 0.68
N ALA A 4 -12.57 -5.59 1.84
CA ALA A 4 -12.28 -6.20 3.14
C ALA A 4 -13.00 -7.54 3.34
N GLU A 5 -14.22 -7.67 2.83
CA GLU A 5 -15.03 -8.88 2.91
C GLU A 5 -14.46 -10.07 2.13
N ARG A 6 -13.48 -9.83 1.25
CA ARG A 6 -12.79 -10.87 0.47
C ARG A 6 -11.43 -11.23 1.04
N CYS A 7 -10.93 -10.48 2.02
CA CYS A 7 -9.63 -10.75 2.63
C CYS A 7 -9.79 -11.76 3.78
N ASP A 8 -9.24 -12.95 3.62
CA ASP A 8 -9.15 -14.00 4.65
C ASP A 8 -7.84 -13.93 5.47
N PHE A 9 -7.02 -12.91 5.21
CA PHE A 9 -5.71 -12.70 5.82
C PHE A 9 -4.70 -13.84 5.53
N CYS A 10 -4.78 -14.51 4.38
CA CYS A 10 -3.80 -15.54 3.97
C CYS A 10 -2.35 -15.03 3.85
N GLY A 11 -2.16 -13.74 3.52
CA GLY A 11 -0.84 -13.11 3.42
C GLY A 11 -0.13 -13.27 2.05
N GLU A 12 -0.66 -14.06 1.12
CA GLU A 12 -0.02 -14.32 -0.20
C GLU A 12 0.37 -13.05 -0.97
N CYS A 13 -0.42 -12.00 -0.80
CA CYS A 13 -0.21 -10.70 -1.42
C CYS A 13 1.10 -10.01 -1.01
N LEU A 14 1.70 -10.37 0.12
CA LEU A 14 2.98 -9.85 0.59
C LEU A 14 4.10 -10.89 0.51
N SER A 15 3.81 -12.18 0.77
CA SER A 15 4.84 -13.24 0.73
C SER A 15 5.25 -13.62 -0.69
N SER A 16 4.40 -13.37 -1.70
CA SER A 16 4.71 -13.64 -3.11
C SER A 16 5.34 -12.45 -3.84
N GLY A 17 5.57 -11.34 -3.15
CA GLY A 17 6.09 -10.11 -3.74
C GLY A 17 7.60 -10.19 -4.02
N GLN A 18 8.04 -9.78 -5.21
CA GLN A 18 9.48 -9.82 -5.55
C GLN A 18 10.36 -8.80 -4.80
N TYR A 19 9.74 -7.83 -4.13
CA TYR A 19 10.42 -6.73 -3.45
C TYR A 19 10.34 -6.82 -1.92
N LEU A 20 9.61 -7.81 -1.40
CA LEU A 20 9.39 -8.00 0.03
C LEU A 20 9.90 -9.40 0.39
N ASP A 21 10.84 -9.48 1.33
CA ASP A 21 11.33 -10.75 1.89
C ASP A 21 10.52 -11.11 3.13
N TYR A 22 9.23 -11.38 2.93
CA TYR A 22 8.27 -11.67 4.01
C TYR A 22 7.94 -13.16 4.00
N ASP A 23 8.11 -13.80 5.15
CA ASP A 23 7.49 -15.09 5.39
C ASP A 23 5.96 -14.95 5.53
N GLU A 24 5.27 -16.09 5.55
CA GLU A 24 3.82 -16.13 5.65
C GLU A 24 3.33 -15.46 6.94
N GLU A 25 3.95 -15.74 8.10
CA GLU A 25 3.52 -15.20 9.39
C GLU A 25 3.58 -13.67 9.40
N ARG A 26 4.70 -13.09 8.94
CA ARG A 26 4.87 -11.65 8.81
C ARG A 26 3.87 -11.06 7.83
N ALA A 27 3.69 -11.70 6.67
CA ALA A 27 2.76 -11.24 5.65
C ALA A 27 1.32 -11.16 6.17
N GLN A 28 0.87 -12.17 6.91
CA GLN A 28 -0.45 -12.19 7.55
C GLN A 28 -0.57 -11.11 8.62
N LYS A 29 0.46 -10.93 9.46
CA LYS A 29 0.49 -9.89 10.49
C LYS A 29 0.39 -8.49 9.89
N GLU A 30 1.21 -8.17 8.89
CA GLU A 30 1.18 -6.85 8.24
C GLU A 30 -0.12 -6.63 7.45
N MET A 31 -0.78 -7.69 6.94
CA MET A 31 -2.12 -7.56 6.36
C MET A 31 -3.18 -7.21 7.41
N LYS A 32 -3.19 -7.89 8.56
CA LYS A 32 -4.12 -7.61 9.66
C LYS A 32 -3.95 -6.20 10.20
N GLU A 33 -2.72 -5.80 10.48
CA GLU A 33 -2.41 -4.47 11.00
C GLU A 33 -2.88 -3.36 10.05
N ARG A 34 -2.70 -3.53 8.72
CA ARG A 34 -3.23 -2.57 7.73
C ARG A 34 -4.75 -2.47 7.75
N VAL A 35 -5.46 -3.59 7.84
CA VAL A 35 -6.93 -3.62 7.88
C VAL A 35 -7.46 -2.98 9.16
N GLU A 36 -6.73 -3.09 10.26
CA GLU A 36 -7.03 -2.43 11.54
C GLU A 36 -6.70 -0.93 11.55
N GLY A 37 -6.24 -0.38 10.42
CA GLY A 37 -5.92 1.04 10.24
C GLY A 37 -4.47 1.41 10.55
N GLY A 38 -3.61 0.43 10.85
CA GLY A 38 -2.20 0.63 11.18
C GLY A 38 -1.31 0.98 9.98
N CYS A 39 -0.03 1.22 10.28
CA CYS A 39 1.01 1.58 9.31
C CYS A 39 2.24 0.65 9.43
N PRO A 40 2.08 -0.66 9.15
CA PRO A 40 3.21 -1.58 9.19
C PRO A 40 4.24 -1.24 8.11
N PRO A 41 5.47 -1.79 8.19
CA PRO A 41 6.58 -1.45 7.30
C PRO A 41 6.24 -1.47 5.80
N VAL A 42 5.39 -2.38 5.33
CA VAL A 42 4.99 -2.41 3.91
C VAL A 42 4.31 -1.12 3.44
N VAL A 43 3.63 -0.38 4.32
CA VAL A 43 2.98 0.89 3.96
C VAL A 43 4.01 1.93 3.54
N ALA A 44 5.13 2.04 4.26
CA ALA A 44 6.21 2.96 3.92
C ALA A 44 7.12 2.46 2.79
N ASN A 45 7.28 1.13 2.68
CA ASN A 45 8.27 0.52 1.77
C ASN A 45 7.69 0.00 0.45
N CYS A 46 6.38 0.10 0.23
CA CYS A 46 5.76 -0.37 -1.00
C CYS A 46 6.32 0.38 -2.22
N VAL A 47 6.87 -0.37 -3.17
CA VAL A 47 7.41 0.17 -4.44
C VAL A 47 6.34 0.41 -5.51
N THR A 48 5.05 0.30 -5.17
CA THR A 48 3.91 0.56 -6.07
C THR A 48 3.83 -0.33 -7.33
N CYS A 49 4.32 -1.57 -7.25
CA CYS A 49 4.30 -2.50 -8.40
C CYS A 49 2.94 -3.16 -8.69
N VAL A 50 1.96 -3.02 -7.79
CA VAL A 50 0.60 -3.57 -7.92
C VAL A 50 0.53 -5.12 -7.96
N ALA A 51 1.65 -5.82 -7.77
CA ALA A 51 1.70 -7.29 -7.80
C ALA A 51 0.75 -7.93 -6.77
N CYS A 52 0.59 -7.32 -5.60
CA CYS A 52 -0.30 -7.80 -4.54
C CYS A 52 -1.78 -7.90 -4.99
N ASN A 53 -2.25 -7.05 -5.91
CA ASN A 53 -3.59 -7.19 -6.51
C ASN A 53 -3.66 -8.35 -7.49
N GLN A 54 -2.59 -8.59 -8.26
CA GLN A 54 -2.53 -9.64 -9.29
C GLN A 54 -2.47 -11.04 -8.69
N VAL A 55 -1.75 -11.20 -7.57
CA VAL A 55 -1.55 -12.50 -6.92
C VAL A 55 -2.62 -12.82 -5.88
N CYS A 56 -3.44 -11.85 -5.47
CA CYS A 56 -4.44 -12.08 -4.42
C CYS A 56 -5.48 -13.11 -4.87
N PRO A 57 -5.56 -14.29 -4.24
CA PRO A 57 -6.44 -15.37 -4.70
C PRO A 57 -7.92 -15.01 -4.60
N ASN A 58 -8.26 -14.13 -3.66
CA ASN A 58 -9.64 -13.70 -3.39
C ASN A 58 -10.03 -12.39 -4.09
N GLY A 59 -9.11 -11.77 -4.83
CA GLY A 59 -9.37 -10.49 -5.51
C GLY A 59 -9.77 -9.38 -4.53
N ALA A 60 -9.07 -9.29 -3.39
CA ALA A 60 -9.35 -8.31 -2.33
C ALA A 60 -8.78 -6.91 -2.59
N ASN A 61 -7.94 -6.75 -3.62
CA ASN A 61 -7.24 -5.50 -3.97
C ASN A 61 -6.40 -4.87 -2.83
N PRO A 62 -5.44 -5.62 -2.23
CA PRO A 62 -4.63 -5.13 -1.12
C PRO A 62 -3.72 -3.92 -1.44
N PHE A 63 -3.43 -3.62 -2.71
CA PHE A 63 -2.71 -2.41 -3.11
C PHE A 63 -3.46 -1.15 -2.75
N ASP A 64 -4.79 -1.17 -2.93
CA ASP A 64 -5.61 0.02 -2.71
C ASP A 64 -5.63 0.40 -1.23
N LEU A 65 -5.63 -0.60 -0.34
CA LEU A 65 -5.48 -0.39 1.10
C LEU A 65 -4.10 0.19 1.45
N ILE A 66 -3.03 -0.25 0.77
CA ILE A 66 -1.69 0.32 1.00
C ILE A 66 -1.68 1.82 0.66
N ASN A 67 -2.25 2.22 -0.47
CA ASN A 67 -2.33 3.63 -0.87
C ASN A 67 -3.12 4.45 0.14
N GLU A 68 -4.29 3.94 0.56
CA GLU A 68 -5.12 4.61 1.57
C GLU A 68 -4.35 4.81 2.88
N ARG A 69 -3.66 3.77 3.37
CA ARG A 69 -2.81 3.89 4.56
C ARG A 69 -1.67 4.90 4.35
N GLN A 70 -1.02 4.91 3.18
CA GLN A 70 0.06 5.86 2.86
C GLN A 70 -0.41 7.31 2.93
N GLU A 71 -1.60 7.59 2.39
CA GLU A 71 -2.22 8.92 2.41
C GLU A 71 -2.60 9.33 3.85
N GLU A 72 -3.27 8.45 4.60
CA GLU A 72 -3.74 8.78 5.95
C GLU A 72 -2.62 8.95 6.96
N THR A 73 -1.54 8.16 6.82
CA THR A 73 -0.42 8.16 7.78
C THR A 73 0.73 9.06 7.36
N GLY A 74 0.72 9.56 6.12
CA GLY A 74 1.82 10.32 5.55
C GLY A 74 3.12 9.51 5.41
N ALA A 75 3.04 8.18 5.31
CA ALA A 75 4.18 7.27 5.37
C ALA A 75 5.28 7.58 4.33
N LEU A 76 4.91 8.14 3.18
CA LEU A 76 5.84 8.49 2.11
C LEU A 76 6.70 9.73 2.41
N SER A 77 6.40 10.47 3.49
CA SER A 77 7.16 11.67 3.91
C SER A 77 7.36 12.69 2.78
N ILE A 78 6.35 12.84 1.91
CA ILE A 78 6.42 13.75 0.76
C ILE A 78 6.60 15.19 1.28
N PRO A 79 7.66 15.90 0.88
CA PRO A 79 7.89 17.27 1.33
C PRO A 79 6.72 18.19 0.97
N LYS A 80 6.32 19.06 1.90
CA LYS A 80 5.24 20.03 1.67
C LYS A 80 5.48 20.90 0.43
N GLU A 81 6.73 21.30 0.21
CA GLU A 81 7.15 22.08 -0.95
C GLU A 81 6.84 21.35 -2.27
N SER A 82 6.92 20.01 -2.30
CA SER A 82 6.55 19.22 -3.47
C SER A 82 5.06 19.38 -3.79
N PHE A 83 4.18 19.32 -2.79
CA PHE A 83 2.74 19.55 -3.00
C PHE A 83 2.44 20.96 -3.49
N GLU A 84 3.10 21.97 -2.92
CA GLU A 84 2.93 23.37 -3.31
C GLU A 84 3.35 23.59 -4.77
N LYS A 85 4.45 22.99 -5.21
CA LYS A 85 4.91 23.01 -6.60
C LYS A 85 3.92 22.29 -7.52
N PHE A 86 3.44 21.10 -7.15
CA PHE A 86 2.46 20.35 -7.93
C PHE A 86 1.15 21.13 -8.12
N ALA A 87 0.68 21.84 -7.08
CA ALA A 87 -0.53 22.65 -7.16
C ALA A 87 -0.42 23.82 -8.17
N GLN A 88 0.81 24.28 -8.45
CA GLN A 88 1.09 25.40 -9.35
C GLN A 88 1.38 24.98 -10.80
N LEU A 89 1.30 23.68 -11.14
CA LEU A 89 1.63 23.18 -12.48
C LEU A 89 0.89 23.90 -13.61
N HIS A 90 -0.34 24.34 -13.37
CA HIS A 90 -1.16 25.10 -14.33
C HIS A 90 -0.58 26.48 -14.68
N ASN A 91 0.36 27.00 -13.90
CA ASN A 91 1.03 28.28 -14.14
C ASN A 91 2.36 28.13 -14.90
N LEU A 92 2.78 26.91 -15.24
CA LEU A 92 3.98 26.71 -16.03
C LEU A 92 3.78 27.25 -17.45
N PRO A 93 4.74 28.03 -17.98
CA PRO A 93 4.70 28.43 -19.37
C PRO A 93 4.76 27.19 -20.27
N SER A 94 3.95 27.21 -21.34
CA SER A 94 3.91 26.18 -22.38
C SER A 94 5.18 26.12 -23.20
#